data_AF-A0A968XNE2-F1
#
_entry.id   AF-A0A968XNE2-F1
#
_cell.length_a   1.000
_cell.length_b   1.000
_cell.length_c   1.000
_cell.angle_alpha   90.00
_cell.angle_beta   90.00
_cell.angle_gamma   90.00
#
_symmetry.space_group_name_H-M   'P 1'
#
loop_
_entity.id
_entity.type
_entity.pdbx_description
1 polymer ?
#
loop_
_entity_poly.entity_id
_entity_poly.type
_entity_poly.pdbx_seq_one_letter_code
_entity_poly.pdbx_strand_id
1 'polypeptide(L)'
;MSLSKVFIFILLTFFSFLTTFAQNEDDLPIKVDTSIVRLNIGVVDGRGQPITNLSKDDFAVYEDGVKQTISRFEPTVAPFSVVMILDMSGSTLGFRETIRQSAFR
;
A
#
# COMPACT_ATOMS: atom_id res chain seq x y z
N MET A 1 47.07 48.44 -21.45
CA MET A 1 46.64 47.03 -21.27
C MET A 1 46.85 46.33 -22.60
N SER A 2 47.63 45.25 -22.67
CA SER A 2 47.94 44.58 -23.96
C SER A 2 46.68 43.94 -24.56
N LEU A 3 46.47 44.12 -25.87
CA LEU A 3 45.31 43.63 -26.63
C LEU A 3 45.07 42.11 -26.44
N SER A 4 46.15 41.36 -26.25
CA SER A 4 46.11 39.92 -25.96
C SER A 4 45.40 39.59 -24.64
N LYS A 5 45.53 40.43 -23.60
CA LYS A 5 44.89 40.20 -22.29
C LYS A 5 43.38 40.39 -22.36
N VAL A 6 42.91 41.31 -23.21
CA VAL A 6 41.47 41.56 -23.43
C VAL A 6 40.84 40.37 -24.14
N PHE A 7 41.52 39.82 -25.15
CA PHE A 7 41.03 38.65 -25.89
C PHE A 7 40.91 37.41 -25.01
N ILE A 8 41.90 37.15 -24.15
CA ILE A 8 41.86 36.04 -23.18
C ILE A 8 40.70 36.21 -22.19
N PHE A 9 40.45 37.44 -21.74
CA PHE A 9 39.34 37.71 -20.82
C PHE A 9 37.98 37.47 -21.48
N ILE A 10 37.80 37.90 -22.73
CA ILE A 10 36.58 37.64 -23.51
C ILE A 10 36.38 36.14 -23.70
N LEU A 11 37.43 35.40 -24.06
CA LEU A 11 37.38 33.95 -24.25
C LEU A 11 36.99 33.20 -22.97
N LEU A 12 37.55 33.61 -21.82
CA LEU A 12 37.22 33.05 -20.52
C LEU A 12 35.75 33.31 -20.15
N THR A 13 35.28 34.55 -20.34
CA THR A 13 33.87 34.87 -20.08
C THR A 13 32.92 34.09 -20.97
N PHE A 14 33.24 33.95 -22.26
CA PHE A 14 32.44 33.19 -23.22
C PHE A 14 32.37 31.70 -22.86
N PHE A 15 33.49 31.13 -22.40
CA PHE A 15 33.55 29.74 -21.96
C PHE A 15 32.69 29.48 -20.71
N SER A 16 32.68 30.39 -19.74
CA SER A 16 31.79 30.30 -18.56
C SER A 16 30.30 30.43 -18.90
N PHE A 17 29.96 31.19 -19.94
CA PHE A 17 28.58 31.23 -20.45
C PHE A 17 28.17 29.89 -21.07
N LEU A 18 29.04 29.27 -21.87
CA LEU A 18 28.78 27.96 -22.50
C LEU A 18 28.50 26.85 -21.48
N THR A 19 29.19 26.84 -20.33
CA THR A 19 28.97 25.82 -19.29
C THR A 19 27.62 25.96 -18.58
N THR A 20 27.08 27.17 -18.47
CA THR A 20 25.76 27.42 -17.85
C THR A 20 24.62 26.88 -18.72
N PHE A 21 24.73 27.01 -20.05
CA PHE A 21 23.71 26.49 -20.97
C PHE A 21 23.72 24.96 -21.11
N ALA A 22 24.84 24.30 -20.77
CA ALA A 22 24.99 22.85 -20.85
C ALA A 22 24.45 22.08 -19.62
N GLN A 23 24.09 22.76 -18.53
CA GLN A 23 23.64 22.13 -17.27
C GLN A 23 22.11 21.95 -17.16
N ASN A 24 21.34 22.21 -18.21
CA ASN A 24 19.92 21.86 -18.23
C ASN A 24 19.77 20.38 -18.57
N GLU A 25 20.19 19.49 -17.67
CA GLU A 25 19.69 18.12 -17.67
C GLU A 25 18.24 18.19 -17.20
N ASP A 26 17.31 17.79 -18.09
CA ASP A 26 15.91 17.64 -17.76
C ASP A 26 15.80 16.77 -16.50
N ASP A 27 15.29 17.35 -15.42
CA ASP A 27 15.01 16.68 -14.15
C ASP A 27 13.86 15.69 -14.38
N LEU A 28 14.18 14.56 -15.00
CA LEU A 28 13.24 13.50 -15.30
C LEU A 28 12.71 12.99 -13.96
N PRO A 29 11.40 13.10 -13.67
CA PRO A 29 10.87 12.67 -12.40
C PRO A 29 11.13 11.17 -12.23
N ILE A 30 11.84 10.82 -11.15
CA ILE A 30 12.08 9.43 -10.77
C ILE A 30 10.72 8.78 -10.54
N LYS A 31 10.32 7.88 -11.45
CA LYS A 31 9.15 7.02 -11.28
C LYS A 31 9.56 5.76 -10.54
N VAL A 32 9.05 5.60 -9.33
CA VAL A 32 9.19 4.37 -8.56
C VAL A 32 7.85 3.65 -8.55
N ASP A 33 7.80 2.45 -9.15
CA ASP A 33 6.63 1.58 -9.04
C ASP A 33 6.65 0.86 -7.68
N THR A 34 5.70 1.19 -6.81
CA THR A 34 5.55 0.52 -5.50
C THR A 34 4.35 -0.42 -5.55
N SER A 35 4.52 -1.68 -5.14
CA SER A 35 3.42 -2.61 -4.94
C SER A 35 2.91 -2.52 -3.51
N ILE A 36 1.69 -2.02 -3.30
CA ILE A 36 1.04 -2.01 -1.99
C ILE A 36 0.37 -3.36 -1.77
N VAL A 37 0.81 -4.10 -0.74
CA VAL A 37 0.19 -5.35 -0.31
C VAL A 37 -0.83 -5.05 0.80
N ARG A 38 -2.05 -5.58 0.66
CA ARG A 38 -3.10 -5.47 1.68
C ARG A 38 -3.20 -6.78 2.46
N LEU A 39 -3.11 -6.70 3.79
CA LEU A 39 -3.28 -7.83 4.69
C LEU A 39 -4.59 -7.69 5.47
N ASN A 40 -5.44 -8.72 5.42
CA ASN A 40 -6.65 -8.81 6.24
C ASN A 40 -6.34 -9.64 7.48
N ILE A 41 -6.55 -9.07 8.66
CA ILE A 41 -6.18 -9.66 9.95
C ILE A 41 -7.37 -9.62 10.90
N GLY A 42 -7.55 -10.70 11.66
CA GLY A 42 -8.52 -10.80 12.75
C GLY A 42 -7.84 -11.35 13.99
N VAL A 43 -8.13 -10.76 15.15
CA VAL A 43 -7.55 -11.14 16.45
C VAL A 43 -8.69 -11.53 17.38
N VAL A 44 -8.51 -12.62 18.12
CA VAL A 44 -9.47 -13.13 19.08
C VAL A 44 -8.81 -13.35 20.45
N ASP A 45 -9.60 -13.27 21.52
CA ASP A 45 -9.17 -13.66 22.87
C ASP A 45 -9.09 -15.20 23.00
N GLY A 46 -8.64 -15.67 24.17
CA GLY A 46 -8.55 -17.11 24.46
C GLY A 46 -9.89 -17.85 24.48
N ARG A 47 -11.01 -17.14 24.43
CA ARG A 47 -12.38 -17.68 24.35
C ARG A 47 -12.97 -17.56 22.94
N GLY A 48 -12.19 -17.08 21.97
CA GLY A 48 -12.62 -16.88 20.59
C GLY A 48 -13.41 -15.60 20.35
N GLN A 49 -13.47 -14.67 21.31
CA GLN A 49 -14.16 -13.39 21.12
C GLN A 49 -13.27 -12.41 20.35
N PRO A 50 -13.80 -11.71 19.32
CA PRO A 50 -13.01 -10.77 18.54
C PRO A 50 -12.56 -9.57 19.37
N ILE A 51 -11.28 -9.22 19.24
CA ILE A 51 -10.67 -8.01 19.82
C ILE A 51 -10.70 -6.92 18.75
N THR A 52 -11.48 -5.87 18.97
CA THR A 52 -11.79 -4.86 17.95
C THR A 52 -11.14 -3.50 18.18
N ASN A 53 -10.47 -3.31 19.32
CA ASN A 53 -9.88 -2.05 19.76
C ASN A 53 -8.35 -1.97 19.53
N LEU A 54 -7.84 -2.71 18.55
CA LEU A 54 -6.41 -2.72 18.23
C LEU A 54 -6.03 -1.53 17.35
N SER A 55 -4.83 -1.03 17.59
CA SER A 55 -4.17 0.04 16.86
C SER A 55 -3.06 -0.51 15.97
N LYS A 56 -2.51 0.35 15.11
CA LYS A 56 -1.35 0.02 14.28
C LYS A 56 -0.14 -0.44 15.10
N ASP A 57 0.04 0.12 16.29
CA ASP A 57 1.22 -0.11 17.13
C ASP A 57 1.20 -1.48 17.82
N ASP A 58 0.04 -2.16 17.82
CA ASP A 58 -0.11 -3.54 18.30
C ASP A 58 0.42 -4.58 17.30
N PHE A 59 0.89 -4.15 16.13
CA PHE A 59 1.36 -5.03 15.05
C PHE A 59 2.79 -4.73 14.62
N ALA A 60 3.52 -5.79 14.30
CA ALA A 60 4.79 -5.71 13.58
C ALA A 60 4.72 -6.66 12.37
N VAL A 61 4.98 -6.12 11.19
CA VAL A 61 5.02 -6.89 9.94
C VAL A 61 6.48 -7.13 9.58
N TYR A 62 6.79 -8.37 9.20
CA TYR A 62 8.11 -8.75 8.72
C TYR A 62 7.96 -9.46 7.37
N GLU A 63 8.88 -9.18 6.45
CA GLU A 63 9.03 -9.88 5.19
C GLU A 63 10.47 -10.38 5.11
N ASP A 64 10.65 -11.68 4.96
CA ASP A 64 11.96 -12.35 4.96
C ASP A 64 12.87 -11.94 6.13
N GLY A 65 12.25 -11.75 7.31
CA GLY A 65 12.94 -11.34 8.54
C GLY A 65 13.22 -9.84 8.66
N VAL A 66 12.90 -9.04 7.64
CA VAL A 66 13.06 -7.58 7.65
C VAL A 66 11.76 -6.91 8.10
N LYS A 67 11.85 -6.01 9.08
CA LYS A 67 10.69 -5.26 9.59
C LYS A 67 10.17 -4.30 8.54
N GLN A 68 8.88 -4.38 8.24
CA GLN A 68 8.20 -3.56 7.26
C GLN A 68 7.43 -2.41 7.93
N THR A 69 7.37 -1.28 7.24
CA THR A 69 6.57 -0.13 7.69
C THR A 69 5.13 -0.32 7.27
N ILE A 70 4.21 -0.32 8.24
CA ILE A 70 2.78 -0.31 7.95
C ILE A 70 2.42 1.10 7.45
N SER A 71 2.09 1.25 6.17
CA SER A 71 1.76 2.56 5.58
C SER A 71 0.33 3.01 5.90
N ARG A 72 -0.62 2.06 5.95
CA ARG A 72 -2.03 2.30 6.20
C ARG A 72 -2.60 1.20 7.09
N PHE A 73 -3.32 1.60 8.15
CA PHE A 73 -4.00 0.69 9.05
C PHE A 73 -5.43 1.20 9.25
N GLU A 74 -6.42 0.34 8.98
CA GLU A 74 -7.82 0.71 9.13
C GLU A 74 -8.63 -0.44 9.70
N PRO A 75 -9.38 -0.22 10.80
CA PRO A 75 -10.43 -1.11 11.23
C PRO A 75 -11.42 -1.29 10.09
N THR A 76 -11.50 -2.50 9.56
CA THR A 76 -12.36 -2.77 8.41
C THR A 76 -13.72 -3.26 8.88
N VAL A 77 -14.74 -2.43 8.72
CA VAL A 77 -16.15 -2.85 8.65
C VAL A 77 -16.50 -2.92 7.16
N ALA A 78 -15.96 -3.93 6.48
CA ALA A 78 -16.31 -4.15 5.08
C ALA A 78 -17.65 -4.88 5.01
N PRO A 79 -18.61 -4.40 4.20
CA PRO A 79 -19.77 -5.22 3.85
C PRO A 79 -19.24 -6.47 3.14
N PHE A 80 -19.62 -7.64 3.67
CA PHE A 80 -19.31 -8.92 3.04
C PHE A 80 -20.59 -9.56 2.54
N SER A 81 -20.49 -10.22 1.39
CA SER A 81 -21.61 -10.97 0.81
C SER A 81 -21.43 -12.45 1.11
N VAL A 82 -22.42 -13.06 1.75
CA VAL A 82 -22.47 -14.52 1.94
C VAL A 82 -23.45 -15.09 0.93
N VAL A 83 -23.01 -16.09 0.17
CA VAL A 83 -23.90 -16.90 -0.66
C VAL A 83 -24.11 -18.23 0.04
N MET A 84 -25.37 -18.49 0.43
CA MET A 84 -25.78 -19.78 0.99
C MET A 84 -26.57 -20.54 -0.07
N ILE A 85 -26.11 -21.74 -0.42
CA ILE A 85 -26.79 -22.62 -1.37
C ILE A 85 -27.39 -23.78 -0.57
N LEU A 86 -28.70 -24.00 -0.74
CA LEU A 86 -29.45 -25.00 0.00
C LEU A 86 -29.96 -26.09 -0.93
N ASP A 87 -29.69 -27.35 -0.61
CA ASP A 87 -30.28 -28.49 -1.32
C ASP A 87 -31.73 -28.73 -0.86
N MET A 88 -32.66 -28.66 -1.81
CA MET A 88 -34.09 -28.91 -1.61
C MET A 88 -34.54 -30.27 -2.17
N SER A 89 -33.63 -31.24 -2.29
CA SER A 89 -33.96 -32.64 -2.58
C SER A 89 -34.66 -33.36 -1.40
N GLY A 90 -35.32 -34.50 -1.67
CA GLY A 90 -36.14 -35.20 -0.67
C GLY A 90 -35.40 -35.66 0.59
N SER A 91 -34.10 -35.95 0.50
CA SER A 91 -33.27 -36.38 1.64
C SER A 91 -33.05 -35.28 2.67
N THR A 92 -33.22 -34.00 2.30
CA THR A 92 -33.02 -32.88 3.23
C THR A 92 -34.26 -32.54 4.06
N LEU A 93 -35.42 -33.16 3.81
CA LEU A 93 -36.70 -32.82 4.45
C LEU A 93 -36.61 -32.75 5.99
N GLY A 94 -35.93 -33.70 6.63
CA GLY A 94 -35.77 -33.72 8.09
C GLY A 94 -34.88 -32.61 8.66
N PHE A 95 -34.01 -32.02 7.84
CA PHE A 95 -33.04 -30.99 8.25
C PHE A 95 -33.49 -29.57 7.91
N ARG A 96 -34.45 -29.41 6.98
CA ARG A 96 -34.97 -28.10 6.56
C ARG A 96 -35.53 -27.27 7.72
N GLU A 97 -36.20 -27.92 8.65
CA GLU A 97 -36.77 -27.24 9.81
C GLU A 97 -35.68 -26.66 10.72
N THR A 98 -34.57 -27.38 10.91
CA THR A 98 -33.40 -26.89 11.63
C THR A 98 -32.76 -25.68 10.94
N ILE A 99 -32.62 -25.73 9.60
CA ILE A 99 -32.12 -24.58 8.82
C ILE A 99 -33.04 -23.37 9.01
N ARG A 100 -34.36 -23.58 8.91
CA ARG A 100 -35.37 -22.53 9.10
C ARG A 100 -35.27 -21.90 10.49
N GLN A 101 -35.20 -22.71 11.54
CA GLN A 101 -35.11 -22.22 12.92
C GLN A 101 -33.80 -21.48 13.20
N SER A 102 -32.69 -21.90 12.59
CA SER A 102 -31.39 -21.26 12.78
C SER A 102 -31.29 -19.92 12.07
N ALA A 103 -32.04 -19.72 10.97
CA ALA A 103 -32.05 -18.46 10.23
C ALA A 103 -32.83 -17.32 10.92
N PHE A 104 -33.73 -17.65 11.85
CA PHE A 104 -34.53 -16.67 12.61
C PHE A 104 -33.90 -16.29 13.97
N ARG A 105 -32.77 -16.89 14.34
CA ARG A 105 -32.00 -16.55 15.54
C ARG A 105 -30.93 -15.52 15.23
#